data_AF-A0A4V1ZMB9-F1
#
_entry.id   AF-A0A4V1ZMB9-F1
#
_cell.length_a   1.000
_cell.length_b   1.000
_cell.length_c   1.000
_cell.angle_alpha   90.00
_cell.angle_beta   90.00
_cell.angle_gamma   90.00
#
_symmetry.space_group_name_H-M   'P 1'
#
loop_
_entity.id
_entity.type
_entity.pdbx_description
1 polymer ?
#
loop_
_entity_poly.entity_id
_entity_poly.type
_entity_poly.pdbx_seq_one_letter_code
_entity_poly.pdbx_strand_id
1 'polypeptide(L)'
;MVTALGESVKNIEDTIRSLGAATQEKIDAAAQHEKLYNAVRAAADNFVNKAAPSMADAQTGMDATLRAAVFSAEDSGEASRIIVQVGNVVADTNLISSDLMGALSAGTGEALSPIEDSFKTAQKRVKDNLAALDGAIGSIPELRKAAEQLLALGDGKNGVFKVRQKEIDTLEYGALILDETRKLNAGLGI
;
A
#
# COMPACT_ATOMS: atom_id res chain seq x y z
N MET A 1 -30.33 -35.88 30.26
CA MET A 1 -29.78 -34.63 30.85
C MET A 1 -28.26 -34.62 30.90
N VAL A 2 -27.57 -35.69 31.32
CA VAL A 2 -26.09 -35.73 31.36
C VAL A 2 -25.44 -35.59 29.97
N THR A 3 -26.04 -36.18 28.93
CA THR A 3 -25.53 -36.09 27.54
C THR A 3 -25.63 -34.68 26.97
N ALA A 4 -26.75 -33.98 27.22
CA ALA A 4 -26.95 -32.59 26.78
C ALA A 4 -26.00 -31.62 27.48
N LEU A 5 -25.71 -31.83 28.78
CA LEU A 5 -24.70 -31.06 29.50
C LEU A 5 -23.29 -31.31 28.96
N GLY A 6 -22.96 -32.56 28.62
CA GLY A 6 -21.67 -32.91 28.03
C GLY A 6 -21.45 -32.27 26.65
N GLU A 7 -22.48 -32.23 25.81
CA GLU A 7 -22.44 -31.52 24.51
C GLU A 7 -22.30 -30.01 24.69
N SER A 8 -23.04 -29.40 25.62
CA SER A 8 -22.91 -27.97 25.91
C SER A 8 -21.51 -27.59 26.41
N VAL A 9 -20.91 -28.37 27.32
CA VAL A 9 -19.54 -28.13 27.80
C VAL A 9 -18.53 -28.23 26.66
N LYS A 10 -18.67 -29.25 25.80
CA LYS A 10 -17.80 -29.41 24.62
C LYS A 10 -17.91 -28.23 23.65
N ASN A 11 -19.13 -27.76 23.36
CA ASN A 11 -19.35 -26.63 22.47
C ASN A 11 -18.75 -25.31 23.03
N ILE A 12 -18.83 -25.12 24.36
CA ILE A 12 -18.19 -23.98 25.03
C ILE A 12 -16.66 -24.08 24.94
N GLU A 13 -16.08 -25.26 25.18
CA GLU A 13 -14.62 -25.46 25.04
C GLU A 13 -14.13 -25.19 23.62
N ASP A 14 -14.85 -25.67 22.60
CA ASP A 14 -14.51 -25.45 21.19
C ASP A 14 -14.62 -23.96 20.81
N THR A 15 -15.61 -23.26 21.37
CA THR A 15 -15.78 -21.81 21.19
C THR A 15 -14.64 -21.01 21.85
N ILE A 16 -14.26 -21.37 23.08
CA ILE A 16 -13.14 -20.71 23.80
C ILE A 16 -11.84 -20.88 23.03
N ARG A 17 -11.56 -22.08 22.52
CA ARG A 17 -10.37 -22.34 21.69
C ARG A 17 -10.38 -21.49 20.42
N SER A 18 -11.53 -21.40 19.75
CA SER A 18 -11.68 -20.61 18.52
C SER A 18 -11.49 -19.11 18.77
N LEU A 19 -12.05 -18.58 19.86
CA LEU A 19 -11.84 -17.18 20.28
C LEU A 19 -10.38 -16.89 20.66
N GLY A 20 -9.73 -17.83 21.33
CA GLY A 20 -8.31 -17.73 21.66
C GLY A 20 -7.43 -17.63 20.41
N ALA A 21 -7.67 -18.50 19.42
CA ALA A 21 -6.99 -18.46 18.13
C ALA A 21 -7.24 -17.13 17.39
N ALA A 22 -8.50 -16.70 17.28
CA ALA A 22 -8.85 -15.44 16.63
C ALA A 22 -8.22 -14.21 17.32
N THR A 23 -8.07 -14.25 18.66
CA THR A 23 -7.40 -13.19 19.42
C THR A 23 -5.91 -13.12 19.08
N GLN A 24 -5.23 -14.27 19.01
CA GLN A 24 -3.81 -14.30 18.63
C GLN A 24 -3.61 -13.81 17.19
N GLU A 25 -4.44 -14.27 16.25
CA GLU A 25 -4.39 -13.81 14.86
C GLU A 25 -4.55 -12.28 14.74
N LYS A 26 -5.44 -11.68 15.56
CA LYS A 26 -5.61 -10.23 15.62
C LYS A 26 -4.38 -9.50 16.15
N ILE A 27 -3.68 -10.06 17.14
CA ILE A 27 -2.43 -9.48 17.67
C ILE A 27 -1.34 -9.52 16.60
N ASP A 28 -1.17 -10.65 15.93
CA ASP A 28 -0.16 -10.83 14.88
C ASP A 28 -0.44 -9.90 13.69
N ALA A 29 -1.71 -9.78 13.31
CA ALA A 29 -2.19 -8.82 12.32
C ALA A 29 -1.83 -7.38 12.70
N ALA A 30 -2.13 -6.94 13.92
CA ALA A 30 -1.82 -5.58 14.38
C ALA A 30 -0.31 -5.28 14.33
N ALA A 31 0.54 -6.24 14.70
CA ALA A 31 2.00 -6.09 14.60
C ALA A 31 2.47 -5.98 13.14
N GLN A 32 1.87 -6.77 12.24
CA GLN A 32 2.16 -6.69 10.81
C GLN A 32 1.71 -5.36 10.20
N HIS A 33 0.55 -4.87 10.63
CA HIS A 33 0.00 -3.57 10.24
C HIS A 33 0.95 -2.42 10.58
N GLU A 34 1.41 -2.35 11.84
CA GLU A 34 2.32 -1.31 12.30
C GLU A 34 3.65 -1.34 11.53
N LYS A 35 4.17 -2.55 11.26
CA LYS A 35 5.37 -2.72 10.43
C LYS A 35 5.18 -2.17 9.02
N LEU A 36 4.05 -2.46 8.38
CA LEU A 36 3.74 -1.94 7.05
C LEU A 36 3.55 -0.43 7.05
N TYR A 37 2.86 0.12 8.04
CA TYR A 37 2.69 1.56 8.22
C TYR A 37 4.04 2.27 8.27
N ASN A 38 4.96 1.79 9.11
CA ASN A 38 6.30 2.34 9.23
C ASN A 38 7.12 2.17 7.94
N ALA A 39 6.98 1.04 7.24
CA ALA A 39 7.66 0.81 5.97
C ALA A 39 7.19 1.75 4.87
N VAL A 40 5.87 1.99 4.75
CA VAL A 40 5.29 2.94 3.79
C VAL A 40 5.83 4.34 4.05
N ARG A 41 5.81 4.78 5.31
CA ARG A 41 6.34 6.09 5.71
C ARG A 41 7.82 6.24 5.35
N ALA A 42 8.65 5.27 5.71
CA ALA A 42 10.08 5.31 5.42
C ALA A 42 10.38 5.32 3.92
N ALA A 43 9.63 4.55 3.12
CA ALA A 43 9.78 4.51 1.67
C ALA A 43 9.31 5.83 1.02
N ALA A 44 8.24 6.43 1.53
CA ALA A 44 7.75 7.74 1.09
C ALA A 44 8.76 8.85 1.37
N ASP A 45 9.30 8.90 2.58
CA ASP A 45 10.35 9.86 2.96
C ASP A 45 11.60 9.69 2.07
N ASN A 46 12.02 8.44 1.81
CA ASN A 46 13.13 8.18 0.90
C ASN A 46 12.83 8.65 -0.53
N PHE A 47 11.63 8.40 -1.06
CA PHE A 47 11.23 8.86 -2.39
C PHE A 47 11.29 10.38 -2.51
N VAL A 48 10.72 11.12 -1.55
CA VAL A 48 10.77 12.59 -1.54
C VAL A 48 12.21 13.11 -1.55
N ASN A 49 13.10 12.47 -0.78
CA ASN A 49 14.52 12.81 -0.74
C ASN A 49 15.24 12.58 -2.09
N LYS A 50 14.78 11.64 -2.92
CA LYS A 50 15.34 11.37 -4.26
C LYS A 50 14.66 12.14 -5.39
N ALA A 51 13.43 12.60 -5.16
CA ALA A 51 12.67 13.41 -6.11
C ALA A 51 13.30 14.79 -6.36
N ALA A 52 13.72 15.48 -5.29
CA ALA A 52 14.25 16.84 -5.42
C ALA A 52 15.53 16.93 -6.29
N PRO A 53 16.55 16.06 -6.10
CA PRO A 53 17.71 16.01 -7.01
C PRO A 53 17.32 15.75 -8.47
N SER A 54 16.31 14.90 -8.71
CA SER A 54 15.90 14.58 -10.08
C SER A 54 15.18 15.72 -10.79
N MET A 55 14.40 16.50 -10.05
CA MET A 55 13.84 17.74 -10.57
C MET A 55 14.91 18.77 -10.87
N ALA A 56 15.92 18.90 -10.00
CA ALA A 56 17.04 19.83 -10.22
C ALA A 56 17.88 19.43 -11.44
N ASP A 57 18.17 18.14 -11.63
CA ASP A 57 18.89 17.63 -12.80
C ASP A 57 18.11 17.89 -14.09
N ALA A 58 16.79 17.65 -14.10
CA ALA A 58 15.94 17.93 -15.26
C ALA A 58 15.91 19.44 -15.60
N GLN A 59 15.82 20.30 -14.60
CA GLN A 59 15.87 21.76 -14.77
C GLN A 59 17.25 22.22 -15.28
N THR A 60 18.33 21.64 -14.77
CA THR A 60 19.69 21.92 -15.23
C THR A 60 19.87 21.54 -16.70
N GLY A 61 19.29 20.41 -17.13
CA GLY A 61 19.26 20.01 -18.54
C GLY A 61 18.55 21.03 -19.42
N MET A 62 17.37 21.51 -19.00
CA MET A 62 16.63 22.55 -19.74
C MET A 62 17.40 23.87 -19.82
N ASP A 63 17.99 24.33 -18.73
CA ASP A 63 18.80 25.55 -18.70
C ASP A 63 20.02 25.45 -19.62
N ALA A 64 20.67 24.29 -19.67
CA ALA A 64 21.78 24.03 -20.57
C ALA A 64 21.36 24.14 -22.04
N THR A 65 20.20 23.57 -22.40
CA THR A 65 19.67 23.66 -23.76
C THR A 65 19.30 25.08 -24.16
N LEU A 66 18.67 25.84 -23.26
CA LEU A 66 18.30 27.24 -23.52
C LEU A 66 19.51 28.17 -23.67
N ARG A 67 20.63 27.85 -22.99
CA ARG A 67 21.87 28.63 -23.03
C ARG A 67 22.88 28.12 -24.06
N ALA A 68 22.53 27.09 -24.83
CA ALA A 68 23.40 26.52 -25.84
C ALA A 68 23.81 27.58 -26.87
N ALA A 69 25.08 27.55 -27.30
CA ALA A 69 25.62 28.51 -28.27
C ALA A 69 24.86 28.46 -29.62
N VAL A 70 24.33 27.29 -29.96
CA VAL A 70 23.38 27.10 -31.06
C VAL A 70 22.09 26.57 -30.46
N PHE A 71 21.02 27.34 -30.58
CA PHE A 71 19.71 26.94 -30.08
C PHE A 71 19.11 25.81 -30.92
N SER A 72 18.61 24.77 -30.23
CA SER A 72 17.81 23.69 -30.82
C SER A 72 16.42 23.67 -30.19
N ALA A 73 15.39 23.87 -31.01
CA ALA A 73 14.00 23.77 -30.57
C ALA A 73 13.61 22.32 -30.23
N GLU A 74 14.23 21.35 -30.89
CA GLU A 74 14.01 19.92 -30.65
C GLU A 74 14.53 19.52 -29.26
N ASP A 75 15.79 19.83 -28.97
CA ASP A 75 16.44 19.56 -27.69
C ASP A 75 15.69 20.27 -26.55
N SER A 76 15.18 21.49 -26.79
CA SER A 76 14.40 22.23 -25.80
C SER A 76 13.05 21.56 -25.55
N GLY A 77 12.44 21.01 -26.60
CA GLY A 77 11.23 20.21 -26.51
C GLY A 77 11.45 18.91 -25.73
N GLU A 78 12.58 18.24 -25.94
CA GLU A 78 12.96 17.04 -25.19
C GLU A 78 13.20 17.34 -23.71
N ALA A 79 14.01 18.36 -23.38
CA ALA A 79 14.26 18.75 -22.00
C ALA A 79 12.97 19.16 -21.26
N SER A 80 12.04 19.84 -21.94
CA SER A 80 10.71 20.14 -21.39
C SER A 80 9.89 18.88 -21.10
N ARG A 81 9.91 17.88 -22.00
CA ARG A 81 9.24 16.58 -21.78
C ARG A 81 9.83 15.84 -20.59
N ILE A 82 11.14 15.86 -20.42
CA ILE A 82 11.81 15.24 -19.26
C ILE A 82 11.30 15.85 -17.95
N ILE A 83 11.24 17.19 -17.85
CA ILE A 83 10.69 17.88 -16.65
C ILE A 83 9.26 17.41 -16.36
N VAL A 84 8.41 17.35 -17.39
CA VAL A 84 7.01 16.91 -17.24
C VAL A 84 6.94 15.45 -16.78
N GLN A 85 7.75 14.57 -17.36
CA GLN A 85 7.78 13.14 -16.99
C GLN A 85 8.27 12.93 -15.56
N VAL A 86 9.32 13.64 -15.12
CA VAL A 86 9.78 13.58 -13.72
C VAL A 86 8.66 14.10 -12.79
N GLY A 87 7.95 15.16 -13.18
CA GLY A 87 6.76 15.65 -12.48
C GLY A 87 5.66 14.61 -12.32
N ASN A 88 5.35 13.89 -13.40
CA ASN A 88 4.35 12.82 -13.37
C ASN A 88 4.79 11.68 -12.44
N VAL A 89 6.06 11.26 -12.48
CA VAL A 89 6.60 10.24 -11.55
C VAL A 89 6.45 10.68 -10.10
N VAL A 90 6.78 11.93 -9.78
CA VAL A 90 6.63 12.46 -8.42
C VAL A 90 5.17 12.50 -7.98
N ALA A 91 4.28 13.03 -8.82
CA ALA A 91 2.86 13.12 -8.51
C ALA A 91 2.22 11.73 -8.32
N ASP A 92 2.45 10.80 -9.25
CA ASP A 92 1.88 9.46 -9.18
C ASP A 92 2.47 8.62 -8.03
N THR A 93 3.75 8.81 -7.69
CA THR A 93 4.35 8.11 -6.54
C THR A 93 3.84 8.67 -5.21
N ASN A 94 3.56 9.97 -5.12
CA ASN A 94 2.88 10.54 -3.96
C ASN A 94 1.45 10.03 -3.82
N LEU A 95 0.73 9.87 -4.94
CA LEU A 95 -0.58 9.22 -4.95
C LEU A 95 -0.48 7.77 -4.46
N ILE A 96 0.50 7.00 -4.93
CA ILE A 96 0.77 5.64 -4.42
C ILE A 96 1.00 5.63 -2.91
N SER A 97 1.81 6.56 -2.38
CA SER A 97 2.02 6.68 -0.94
C SER A 97 0.70 6.97 -0.21
N SER A 98 -0.13 7.85 -0.76
CA SER A 98 -1.45 8.16 -0.19
C SER A 98 -2.38 6.94 -0.22
N ASP A 99 -2.41 6.21 -1.34
CA ASP A 99 -3.22 5.01 -1.50
C ASP A 99 -2.79 3.90 -0.53
N LEU A 100 -1.49 3.68 -0.34
CA LEU A 100 -0.98 2.70 0.64
C LEU A 100 -1.40 3.08 2.07
N MET A 101 -1.32 4.35 2.45
CA MET A 101 -1.75 4.83 3.77
C MET A 101 -3.28 4.76 3.94
N GLY A 102 -4.02 5.09 2.88
CA GLY A 102 -5.47 4.96 2.82
C GLY A 102 -5.93 3.51 2.95
N ALA A 103 -5.23 2.59 2.27
CA ALA A 103 -5.48 1.16 2.35
C ALA A 103 -5.28 0.63 3.77
N LEU A 104 -4.18 0.99 4.45
CA LEU A 104 -3.98 0.66 5.86
C LEU A 104 -5.12 1.21 6.74
N SER A 105 -5.71 2.34 6.38
CA SER A 105 -6.81 2.94 7.15
C SER A 105 -8.21 2.39 6.79
N ALA A 106 -8.33 1.59 5.72
CA ALA A 106 -9.63 1.16 5.19
C ALA A 106 -10.34 0.22 6.16
N GLY A 107 -11.57 0.53 6.57
CA GLY A 107 -12.32 -0.27 7.55
C GLY A 107 -13.03 -1.51 6.98
N THR A 108 -13.22 -1.58 5.66
CA THR A 108 -13.99 -2.62 4.97
C THR A 108 -13.37 -2.97 3.63
N GLY A 109 -13.66 -4.16 3.10
CA GLY A 109 -13.21 -4.58 1.77
C GLY A 109 -13.75 -3.67 0.66
N GLU A 110 -15.00 -3.19 0.79
CA GLU A 110 -15.61 -2.24 -0.14
C GLU A 110 -14.87 -0.90 -0.19
N ALA A 111 -14.35 -0.42 0.94
CA ALA A 111 -13.52 0.78 0.98
C ALA A 111 -12.09 0.53 0.47
N LEU A 112 -11.57 -0.70 0.63
CA LEU A 112 -10.22 -1.08 0.22
C LEU A 112 -10.10 -1.22 -1.32
N SER A 113 -11.10 -1.80 -1.98
CA SER A 113 -11.08 -2.07 -3.42
C SER A 113 -10.78 -0.86 -4.31
N PRO A 114 -11.49 0.29 -4.20
CA PRO A 114 -11.21 1.45 -5.05
C PRO A 114 -9.82 2.04 -4.81
N ILE A 115 -9.27 1.91 -3.60
CA ILE A 115 -7.91 2.33 -3.28
C ILE A 115 -6.89 1.42 -3.99
N GLU A 116 -7.13 0.11 -4.02
CA GLU A 116 -6.28 -0.84 -4.74
C GLU A 116 -6.27 -0.57 -6.26
N ASP A 117 -7.42 -0.19 -6.83
CA ASP A 117 -7.53 0.16 -8.24
C ASP A 117 -6.80 1.47 -8.59
N SER A 118 -6.91 2.48 -7.71
CA SER A 118 -6.13 3.73 -7.82
C SER A 118 -4.63 3.42 -7.78
N PHE A 119 -4.19 2.63 -6.80
CA PHE A 119 -2.80 2.24 -6.64
C PHE A 119 -2.26 1.53 -7.90
N LYS A 120 -2.98 0.54 -8.43
CA LYS A 120 -2.56 -0.20 -9.64
C LYS A 120 -2.46 0.72 -10.85
N THR A 121 -3.38 1.66 -10.98
CA THR A 121 -3.38 2.64 -12.07
C THR A 121 -2.17 3.56 -11.96
N ALA A 122 -1.92 4.14 -10.78
CA ALA A 122 -0.75 4.98 -10.55
C ALA A 122 0.56 4.21 -10.70
N GLN A 123 0.62 2.97 -10.20
CA GLN A 123 1.76 2.07 -10.36
C GLN A 123 2.13 1.89 -11.84
N LYS A 124 1.14 1.63 -12.70
CA LYS A 124 1.39 1.50 -14.14
C LYS A 124 1.96 2.80 -14.71
N ARG A 125 1.37 3.96 -14.38
CA ARG A 125 1.86 5.26 -14.85
C ARG A 125 3.30 5.56 -14.39
N VAL A 126 3.65 5.24 -13.14
CA VAL A 126 5.01 5.39 -12.63
C VAL A 126 5.99 4.50 -13.42
N LYS A 127 5.65 3.23 -13.61
CA LYS A 127 6.50 2.28 -14.37
C LYS A 127 6.73 2.77 -15.81
N ASP A 128 5.67 3.21 -16.49
CA ASP A 128 5.73 3.70 -17.87
C ASP A 128 6.57 4.99 -17.98
N ASN A 129 6.35 5.97 -17.09
CA ASN A 129 7.10 7.23 -17.10
C ASN A 129 8.58 7.01 -16.74
N LEU A 130 8.88 6.15 -15.77
CA LEU A 130 10.27 5.82 -15.42
C LEU A 130 10.99 5.16 -16.60
N ALA A 131 10.35 4.19 -17.28
CA ALA A 131 10.92 3.56 -18.47
C ALA A 131 11.21 4.57 -19.59
N ALA A 132 10.34 5.57 -19.78
CA ALA A 132 10.56 6.63 -20.76
C ALA A 132 11.71 7.60 -20.38
N LEU A 133 12.10 7.64 -19.10
CA LEU A 133 13.17 8.49 -18.58
C LEU A 133 14.54 7.77 -18.53
N ASP A 134 14.63 6.50 -18.92
CA ASP A 134 15.89 5.77 -18.82
C ASP A 134 17.00 6.41 -19.66
N GLY A 135 18.09 6.75 -18.99
CA GLY A 135 19.23 7.44 -19.61
C GLY A 135 19.02 8.93 -19.88
N ALA A 136 17.85 9.50 -19.57
CA ALA A 136 17.52 10.89 -19.86
C ALA A 136 18.32 11.87 -18.97
N ILE A 137 18.45 11.58 -17.67
CA ILE A 137 19.26 12.35 -16.71
C ILE A 137 19.93 11.43 -15.68
N GLY A 138 21.03 11.89 -15.07
CA GLY A 138 21.88 11.07 -14.21
C GLY A 138 21.23 10.59 -12.91
N SER A 139 20.24 11.31 -12.38
CA SER A 139 19.54 10.97 -11.13
C SER A 139 18.42 9.94 -11.27
N ILE A 140 17.98 9.59 -12.49
CA ILE A 140 16.84 8.66 -12.70
C ILE A 140 17.02 7.30 -12.01
N PRO A 141 18.20 6.67 -11.98
CA PRO A 141 18.36 5.38 -11.31
C PRO A 141 18.00 5.42 -9.82
N GLU A 142 18.36 6.51 -9.13
CA GLU A 142 18.05 6.68 -7.70
C GLU A 142 16.58 6.98 -7.46
N LEU A 143 15.95 7.79 -8.33
CA LEU A 143 14.51 8.05 -8.29
C LEU A 143 13.71 6.76 -8.53
N ARG A 144 14.09 6.00 -9.56
CA ARG A 144 13.50 4.70 -9.91
C ARG A 144 13.56 3.75 -8.72
N LYS A 145 14.74 3.56 -8.14
CA LYS A 145 14.93 2.68 -6.99
C LYS A 145 14.04 3.06 -5.82
N ALA A 146 13.92 4.35 -5.51
CA ALA A 146 13.07 4.82 -4.42
C ALA A 146 11.57 4.63 -4.72
N ALA A 147 11.13 4.86 -5.96
CA ALA A 147 9.76 4.58 -6.37
C ALA A 147 9.45 3.08 -6.27
N GLU A 148 10.32 2.22 -6.81
CA GLU A 148 10.16 0.77 -6.78
C GLU A 148 10.04 0.21 -5.36
N GLN A 149 10.73 0.81 -4.38
CA GLN A 149 10.55 0.46 -2.96
C GLN A 149 9.12 0.71 -2.45
N LEU A 150 8.49 1.84 -2.82
CA LEU A 150 7.09 2.10 -2.49
C LEU A 150 6.14 1.14 -3.21
N LEU A 151 6.36 0.94 -4.51
CA LEU A 151 5.52 0.05 -5.33
C LEU A 151 5.52 -1.38 -4.77
N ALA A 152 6.67 -1.87 -4.34
CA ALA A 152 6.79 -3.21 -3.75
C ALA A 152 5.98 -3.41 -2.46
N LEU A 153 5.65 -2.33 -1.74
CA LEU A 153 4.84 -2.42 -0.51
C LEU A 153 3.36 -2.66 -0.79
N GLY A 154 2.87 -2.31 -1.99
CA GLY A 154 1.49 -2.64 -2.40
C GLY A 154 1.36 -4.02 -3.06
N ASP A 155 2.48 -4.60 -3.52
CA ASP A 155 2.48 -5.83 -4.31
C ASP A 155 2.65 -7.10 -3.43
N GLY A 156 2.19 -8.24 -3.98
CA GLY A 156 2.46 -9.56 -3.42
C GLY A 156 1.61 -9.93 -2.19
N LYS A 157 1.85 -11.15 -1.68
CA LYS A 157 1.05 -11.73 -0.58
C LYS A 157 1.20 -11.01 0.76
N ASN A 158 2.31 -10.31 0.94
CA ASN A 158 2.63 -9.56 2.15
C ASN A 158 2.49 -8.04 1.95
N GLY A 159 1.98 -7.61 0.79
CA GLY A 159 1.73 -6.21 0.49
C GLY A 159 0.52 -5.67 1.27
N VAL A 160 0.45 -4.35 1.37
CA VAL A 160 -0.55 -3.60 2.15
C VAL A 160 -1.97 -4.08 1.86
N PHE A 161 -2.36 -4.19 0.60
CA PHE A 161 -3.73 -4.58 0.22
C PHE A 161 -4.09 -6.00 0.67
N LYS A 162 -3.17 -6.97 0.48
CA LYS A 162 -3.43 -8.36 0.87
C LYS A 162 -3.44 -8.56 2.37
N VAL A 163 -2.55 -7.89 3.09
CA VAL A 163 -2.53 -7.92 4.55
C VAL A 163 -3.81 -7.26 5.08
N ARG A 164 -4.17 -6.08 4.58
CA ARG A 164 -5.37 -5.39 5.05
C ARG A 164 -6.65 -6.18 4.79
N GLN A 165 -6.78 -6.79 3.62
CA GLN A 165 -7.94 -7.65 3.33
C GLN A 165 -8.03 -8.79 4.34
N LYS A 166 -6.91 -9.47 4.62
CA LYS A 166 -6.86 -10.54 5.62
C LYS A 166 -7.28 -10.05 7.01
N GLU A 167 -6.84 -8.85 7.42
CA GLU A 167 -7.23 -8.25 8.69
C GLU A 167 -8.75 -8.02 8.77
N ILE A 168 -9.34 -7.50 7.69
CA ILE A 168 -10.78 -7.27 7.59
C ILE A 168 -11.53 -8.61 7.68
N ASP A 169 -11.10 -9.61 6.92
CA ASP A 169 -11.72 -10.95 6.92
C ASP A 169 -11.68 -11.59 8.32
N THR A 170 -10.54 -11.49 9.03
CA THR A 170 -10.40 -11.99 10.41
C THR A 170 -11.32 -11.26 11.38
N LEU A 171 -11.50 -9.94 11.22
CA LEU A 171 -12.40 -9.16 12.07
C LEU A 171 -13.86 -9.52 11.83
N GLU A 172 -14.27 -9.69 10.57
CA GLU A 172 -15.62 -10.11 10.20
C GLU A 172 -15.93 -11.53 10.71
N TYR A 173 -14.99 -12.46 10.57
CA TYR A 173 -15.12 -13.82 11.09
C TYR A 173 -15.22 -13.85 12.62
N GLY A 174 -14.39 -13.07 13.32
CA GLY A 174 -14.48 -12.95 14.78
C GLY A 174 -15.82 -12.39 15.25
N ALA A 175 -16.38 -11.41 14.53
CA ALA A 175 -17.71 -10.87 14.82
C ALA A 175 -18.81 -11.92 14.61
N LEU A 176 -18.70 -12.74 13.57
CA LEU A 176 -19.63 -13.84 13.30
C LEU A 176 -19.63 -14.88 14.44
N ILE A 177 -18.44 -15.34 14.88
CA ILE A 177 -18.32 -16.29 15.99
C ILE A 177 -18.96 -15.73 17.27
N LEU A 178 -18.72 -14.45 17.58
CA LEU A 178 -19.29 -13.81 18.77
C LEU A 178 -20.82 -13.74 18.69
N ASP A 179 -21.38 -13.46 17.52
CA ASP A 179 -22.83 -13.45 17.31
C ASP A 179 -23.45 -14.85 17.44
N GLU A 180 -22.83 -15.87 16.84
CA GLU A 180 -23.23 -17.27 16.98
C GLU A 180 -23.16 -17.75 18.43
N THR A 181 -22.11 -17.35 19.16
CA THR A 181 -21.95 -17.67 20.59
C THR A 181 -23.07 -17.05 21.44
N ARG A 182 -23.43 -15.78 21.17
CA ARG A 182 -24.55 -15.12 21.86
C ARG A 182 -25.88 -15.83 21.59
N LYS A 183 -26.12 -16.22 20.34
CA LYS A 183 -27.32 -16.98 19.95
C LYS A 183 -27.39 -18.33 20.64
N LEU A 184 -26.27 -19.05 20.74
CA LEU A 184 -26.17 -20.30 21.48
C LEU A 184 -26.49 -20.11 22.97
N ASN A 185 -25.89 -19.12 23.64
CA ASN A 185 -26.17 -18.84 25.06
C ASN A 185 -27.65 -18.50 25.30
N ALA A 186 -28.22 -17.64 24.46
CA ALA A 186 -29.65 -17.29 24.53
C ALA A 186 -30.57 -18.51 24.30
N GLY A 187 -30.22 -19.39 23.34
CA GLY A 187 -30.93 -20.64 23.08
C GLY A 187 -30.81 -21.67 24.21
N LEU A 188 -29.74 -21.59 25.00
CA LEU A 188 -29.51 -22.40 26.19
C LEU A 188 -30.16 -21.81 27.46
N GLY A 189 -30.78 -20.62 27.37
CA GLY A 189 -31.42 -19.94 28.50
C GLY A 189 -30.43 -19.37 29.53
N ILE A 190 -29.20 -19.07 29.09
CA ILE A 190 -28.11 -18.47 29.88
C ILE A 190 -27.99 -16.98 29.55
#